data_AF-A0A955IPW3-F1
#
_entry.id   AF-A0A955IPW3-F1
#
_cell.length_a   1.000
_cell.length_b   1.000
_cell.length_c   1.000
_cell.angle_alpha   90.00
_cell.angle_beta   90.00
_cell.angle_gamma   90.00
#
_symmetry.space_group_name_H-M   'P 1'
#
loop_
_entity.id
_entity.type
_entity.pdbx_description
1 polymer ?
#
loop_
_entity_poly.entity_id
_entity_poly.type
_entity_poly.pdbx_seq_one_letter_code
_entity_poly.pdbx_strand_id
1 'polypeptide(L)'
;EASTSDVTMLDVRDAWVHLDPSRRTAQGRRVRTVDDFEPGRGFIERCLHEARGACVKLGPGVDLADLRRPSASEVEFISERGTLVQAVIWSRELVRAAGCVTATLCPAGISFTGTPRLDAPQWDDEMPGRHVYVADPALERSAASHDEAGSLLPAFAESLNLCEMHPGLGLLTSHDVVESPWIRRFDVCAAMAWKDKRVRAWLRDHDAGEVTIKTRDRVVDPDVWSMRLTGTGQTPYVVFIVRLGVRKVAWITTRAATA
;
A
#
# COMPACT_ATOMS: atom_id res chain seq x y z
N GLU A 1 28.39 -22.25 -16.92
CA GLU A 1 28.16 -23.55 -16.27
C GLU A 1 27.23 -23.33 -15.07
N ALA A 2 26.38 -24.30 -14.73
CA ALA A 2 25.53 -24.24 -13.54
C ALA A 2 26.10 -25.23 -12.50
N SER A 3 26.19 -24.80 -11.24
CA SER A 3 26.70 -25.60 -10.12
C SER A 3 25.67 -25.70 -9.00
N THR A 4 25.75 -26.77 -8.22
CA THR A 4 24.90 -26.98 -7.03
C THR A 4 25.76 -26.95 -5.79
N SER A 5 25.46 -26.06 -4.85
CA SER A 5 26.13 -25.95 -3.55
C SER A 5 25.24 -25.22 -2.56
N ASP A 6 25.61 -25.26 -1.29
CA ASP A 6 25.07 -24.31 -0.31
C ASP A 6 25.51 -22.89 -0.71
N VAL A 7 24.54 -22.00 -0.92
CA VAL A 7 24.79 -20.61 -1.35
C VAL A 7 25.55 -19.83 -0.27
N THR A 8 25.42 -20.21 1.00
CA THR A 8 26.07 -19.53 2.13
C THR A 8 27.59 -19.67 2.15
N MET A 9 28.11 -20.63 1.40
CA MET A 9 29.54 -20.92 1.24
C MET A 9 30.18 -20.20 0.06
N LEU A 10 29.40 -19.52 -0.78
CA LEU A 10 29.90 -18.81 -1.96
C LEU A 10 30.48 -17.44 -1.59
N ASP A 11 31.59 -17.07 -2.24
CA ASP A 11 32.08 -15.69 -2.25
C ASP A 11 31.21 -14.85 -3.18
N VAL A 12 30.61 -13.80 -2.64
CA VAL A 12 29.63 -12.97 -3.35
C VAL A 12 30.23 -11.67 -3.88
N ARG A 13 31.46 -11.31 -3.49
CA ARG A 13 32.01 -9.94 -3.65
C ARG A 13 31.99 -9.40 -5.07
N ASP A 14 32.36 -10.22 -6.05
CA ASP A 14 32.39 -9.83 -7.47
C ASP A 14 31.16 -10.30 -8.27
N ALA A 15 30.16 -10.87 -7.58
CA ALA A 15 28.99 -11.47 -8.21
C ALA A 15 27.78 -10.52 -8.25
N TRP A 16 26.96 -10.63 -9.29
CA TRP A 16 25.57 -10.16 -9.26
C TRP A 16 24.69 -11.24 -8.64
N VAL A 17 23.96 -10.87 -7.61
CA VAL A 17 23.22 -11.80 -6.76
C VAL A 17 21.72 -11.55 -6.87
N HIS A 18 20.96 -12.59 -7.17
CA HIS A 18 19.51 -12.60 -6.99
C HIS A 18 19.15 -13.61 -5.91
N LEU A 19 18.45 -13.16 -4.86
CA LEU A 19 18.01 -14.00 -3.74
C LEU A 19 16.50 -13.98 -3.62
N ASP A 20 15.91 -15.17 -3.53
CA ASP A 20 14.51 -15.40 -3.16
C ASP A 20 14.48 -16.32 -1.92
N PRO A 21 14.74 -15.79 -0.71
CA PRO A 21 14.81 -16.61 0.49
C PRO A 21 13.48 -17.30 0.77
N SER A 22 13.55 -18.60 1.02
CA SER A 22 12.40 -19.36 1.49
C SER A 22 12.04 -18.95 2.92
N ARG A 23 10.77 -19.05 3.28
CA ARG A 23 10.29 -18.74 4.64
C ARG A 23 10.03 -20.04 5.37
N ARG A 24 10.93 -20.46 6.27
CA ARG A 24 10.74 -21.69 7.04
C ARG A 24 10.07 -21.38 8.36
N THR A 25 9.15 -22.26 8.74
CA THR A 25 8.50 -22.20 10.04
C THR A 25 8.93 -23.42 10.81
N ALA A 26 9.33 -23.27 12.07
CA ALA A 26 9.03 -24.30 13.03
C ALA A 26 7.51 -24.21 13.28
N GLN A 27 6.74 -25.20 12.83
CA GLN A 27 5.32 -25.40 13.21
C GLN A 27 4.25 -24.44 12.63
N GLY A 28 4.27 -24.15 11.33
CA GLY A 28 3.07 -23.63 10.62
C GLY A 28 2.62 -22.21 11.02
N ARG A 29 3.43 -21.48 11.77
CA ARG A 29 3.16 -20.09 12.18
C ARG A 29 3.60 -19.14 11.07
N ARG A 30 2.76 -18.16 10.70
CA ARG A 30 3.11 -17.15 9.67
C ARG A 30 4.46 -16.50 10.02
N VAL A 31 5.48 -16.69 9.17
CA VAL A 31 6.80 -16.03 9.29
C VAL A 31 6.59 -14.52 9.30
N ARG A 32 7.04 -13.87 10.38
CA ARG A 32 6.92 -12.41 10.55
C ARG A 32 8.27 -11.71 10.58
N THR A 33 9.34 -12.42 10.90
CA THR A 33 10.67 -11.85 11.06
C THR A 33 11.61 -12.40 9.98
N VAL A 34 12.60 -11.61 9.61
CA VAL A 34 13.61 -11.97 8.61
C VAL A 34 14.51 -13.12 9.08
N ASP A 35 14.52 -13.42 10.39
CA ASP A 35 15.30 -14.52 10.97
C ASP A 35 14.80 -15.91 10.57
N ASP A 36 13.53 -16.02 10.16
CA ASP A 36 12.92 -17.26 9.71
C ASP A 36 13.20 -17.54 8.21
N PHE A 37 14.04 -16.73 7.56
CA PHE A 37 14.39 -16.90 6.16
C PHE A 37 15.52 -17.91 5.97
N GLU A 38 15.53 -18.57 4.83
CA GLU A 38 16.64 -19.41 4.38
C GLU A 38 16.96 -19.09 2.92
N PRO A 39 18.16 -18.53 2.61
CA PRO A 39 19.24 -18.20 3.55
C PRO A 39 18.86 -17.07 4.53
N GLY A 40 19.39 -17.13 5.76
CA GLY A 40 18.97 -16.25 6.87
C GLY A 40 19.48 -14.81 6.79
N ARG A 41 19.02 -13.96 7.72
CA ARG A 41 19.30 -12.52 7.80
C ARG A 41 20.77 -12.17 7.51
N GLY A 42 21.72 -12.80 8.20
CA GLY A 42 23.14 -12.47 8.06
C GLY A 42 23.69 -12.68 6.64
N PHE A 43 23.21 -13.70 5.92
CA PHE A 43 23.61 -13.93 4.53
C PHE A 43 22.97 -12.91 3.57
N ILE A 44 21.70 -12.56 3.82
CA ILE A 44 20.99 -11.53 3.04
C ILE A 44 21.71 -10.19 3.18
N GLU A 45 22.02 -9.78 4.41
CA GLU A 45 22.74 -8.54 4.69
C GLU A 45 24.14 -8.56 4.06
N ARG A 46 24.86 -9.68 4.16
CA ARG A 46 26.15 -9.85 3.47
C ARG A 46 26.03 -9.63 1.96
N CYS A 47 25.03 -10.20 1.31
CA CYS A 47 24.83 -9.99 -0.13
C CYS A 47 24.52 -8.52 -0.46
N LEU A 48 23.65 -7.87 0.33
CA LEU A 48 23.32 -6.47 0.15
C LEU A 48 24.55 -5.55 0.30
N HIS A 49 25.45 -5.88 1.24
CA HIS A 49 26.61 -5.08 1.58
C HIS A 49 27.87 -5.42 0.81
N GLU A 50 28.09 -6.65 0.36
CA GLU A 50 29.40 -7.07 -0.17
C GLU A 50 29.39 -7.43 -1.66
N ALA A 51 28.25 -7.88 -2.20
CA ALA A 51 28.19 -8.31 -3.60
C ALA A 51 28.40 -7.15 -4.58
N ARG A 52 28.73 -7.42 -5.85
CA ARG A 52 28.84 -6.39 -6.89
C ARG A 52 27.51 -5.63 -7.06
N GLY A 53 26.42 -6.38 -7.03
CA GLY A 53 25.06 -5.85 -6.94
C GLY A 53 24.09 -6.96 -6.52
N ALA A 54 23.10 -6.62 -5.69
CA ALA A 54 22.14 -7.59 -5.18
C ALA A 54 20.69 -7.17 -5.43
N CYS A 55 19.86 -8.16 -5.75
CA CYS A 55 18.41 -8.10 -5.84
C CYS A 55 17.85 -9.11 -4.83
N VAL A 56 17.28 -8.63 -3.73
CA VAL A 56 16.71 -9.49 -2.69
C VAL A 56 15.20 -9.38 -2.74
N LYS A 57 14.55 -10.44 -3.19
CA LYS A 57 13.10 -10.59 -3.19
C LYS A 57 12.60 -10.92 -1.79
N LEU A 58 11.57 -10.22 -1.36
CA LEU A 58 10.97 -10.31 -0.03
C LEU A 58 9.44 -10.35 -0.11
N GLY A 59 8.83 -10.75 1.00
CA GLY A 59 7.38 -10.64 1.14
C GLY A 59 6.88 -9.21 1.23
N PRO A 60 5.66 -8.94 0.75
CA PRO A 60 5.10 -7.58 0.74
C PRO A 60 4.86 -7.02 2.15
N GLY A 61 4.72 -7.90 3.14
CA GLY A 61 4.55 -7.54 4.56
C GLY A 61 5.83 -7.64 5.39
N VAL A 62 7.01 -7.77 4.77
CA VAL A 62 8.29 -7.79 5.51
C VAL A 62 8.47 -6.47 6.25
N ASP A 63 8.98 -6.52 7.48
CA ASP A 63 9.48 -5.32 8.13
C ASP A 63 10.91 -5.05 7.65
N LEU A 64 11.10 -3.96 6.92
CA LEU A 64 12.42 -3.61 6.38
C LEU A 64 13.36 -3.07 7.47
N ALA A 65 12.84 -2.68 8.63
CA ALA A 65 13.65 -2.29 9.77
C ALA A 65 14.47 -3.46 10.33
N ASP A 66 14.03 -4.71 10.08
CA ASP A 66 14.75 -5.92 10.45
C ASP A 66 16.01 -6.18 9.58
N LEU A 67 16.25 -5.42 8.51
CA LEU A 67 17.38 -5.64 7.62
C LEU A 67 18.36 -4.48 7.64
N ARG A 68 19.62 -4.76 7.97
CA ARG A 68 20.73 -3.81 7.75
C ARG A 68 21.07 -3.79 6.27
N ARG A 69 20.85 -2.65 5.63
CA ARG A 69 21.16 -2.43 4.20
C ARG A 69 21.92 -1.12 4.00
N PRO A 70 22.67 -0.97 2.90
CA PRO A 70 23.23 0.33 2.53
C PRO A 70 22.16 1.42 2.47
N SER A 71 22.50 2.64 2.90
CA SER A 71 21.58 3.80 2.80
C SER A 71 21.22 4.11 1.35
N ALA A 72 22.16 3.86 0.42
CA ALA A 72 21.95 4.00 -1.01
C ALA A 72 21.09 2.89 -1.65
N SER A 73 20.66 1.87 -0.91
CA SER A 73 19.76 0.85 -1.45
C SER A 73 18.41 1.44 -1.85
N GLU A 74 17.89 0.95 -2.98
CA GLU A 74 16.54 1.21 -3.44
C GLU A 74 15.61 0.10 -2.95
N VAL A 75 14.43 0.46 -2.48
CA VAL A 75 13.37 -0.50 -2.12
C VAL A 75 12.26 -0.39 -3.14
N GLU A 76 11.85 -1.50 -3.74
CA GLU A 76 10.76 -1.53 -4.71
C GLU A 76 9.58 -2.36 -4.21
N PHE A 77 8.38 -1.79 -4.23
CA PHE A 77 7.12 -2.46 -3.92
C PHE A 77 6.37 -2.75 -5.22
N ILE A 78 6.06 -4.02 -5.47
CA ILE A 78 5.45 -4.46 -6.71
C ILE A 78 4.00 -4.86 -6.44
N SER A 79 3.08 -4.18 -7.11
CA SER A 79 1.66 -4.53 -7.17
C SER A 79 1.35 -5.21 -8.49
N GLU A 80 0.67 -6.34 -8.45
CA GLU A 80 0.14 -7.01 -9.63
C GLU A 80 -1.38 -6.93 -9.59
N ARG A 81 -1.98 -6.30 -10.61
CA ARG A 81 -3.44 -6.19 -10.77
C ARG A 81 -4.15 -5.67 -9.50
N GLY A 82 -3.54 -4.70 -8.83
CA GLY A 82 -4.07 -4.07 -7.61
C GLY A 82 -3.82 -4.85 -6.31
N THR A 83 -2.99 -5.89 -6.36
CA THR A 83 -2.56 -6.67 -5.19
C THR A 83 -1.07 -6.48 -4.97
N LEU A 84 -0.67 -6.03 -3.78
CA LEU A 84 0.74 -5.98 -3.42
C LEU A 84 1.31 -7.40 -3.31
N VAL A 85 2.26 -7.75 -4.18
CA VAL A 85 2.81 -9.11 -4.27
C VAL A 85 4.20 -9.24 -3.69
N GLN A 86 5.03 -8.20 -3.75
CA GLN A 86 6.44 -8.30 -3.43
C GLN A 86 7.04 -6.99 -2.94
N ALA A 87 8.07 -7.11 -2.09
CA ALA A 87 9.04 -6.05 -1.86
C ALA A 87 10.41 -6.53 -2.36
N VAL A 88 11.22 -5.65 -2.93
CA VAL A 88 12.57 -5.97 -3.43
C VAL A 88 13.55 -4.94 -2.89
N ILE A 89 14.71 -5.40 -2.42
CA ILE A 89 15.82 -4.51 -2.12
C ILE A 89 16.84 -4.64 -3.24
N TRP A 90 17.18 -3.52 -3.84
CA TRP A 90 18.26 -3.38 -4.81
C TRP A 90 19.45 -2.72 -4.12
N SER A 91 20.66 -3.24 -4.33
CA SER A 91 21.89 -2.67 -3.79
C SER A 91 23.01 -2.52 -4.83
N ARG A 92 23.88 -1.54 -4.57
CA ARG A 92 25.12 -1.28 -5.33
C ARG A 92 24.84 -1.10 -6.82
N GLU A 93 25.52 -1.83 -7.71
CA GLU A 93 25.38 -1.63 -9.16
C GLU A 93 23.97 -1.87 -9.72
N LEU A 94 23.06 -2.50 -8.96
CA LEU A 94 21.68 -2.73 -9.38
C LEU A 94 20.70 -1.65 -8.92
N VAL A 95 21.15 -0.64 -8.17
CA VAL A 95 20.32 0.50 -7.75
C VAL A 95 20.07 1.43 -8.93
N ARG A 96 18.82 1.79 -9.18
CA ARG A 96 18.44 2.81 -10.19
C ARG A 96 18.23 4.18 -9.56
N ALA A 97 17.68 4.21 -8.35
CA ALA A 97 17.43 5.42 -7.60
C ALA A 97 17.95 5.30 -6.16
N ALA A 98 19.17 5.78 -5.93
CA ALA A 98 19.86 5.62 -4.65
C ALA A 98 19.08 6.20 -3.48
N GLY A 99 18.85 5.38 -2.46
CA GLY A 99 18.11 5.75 -1.24
C GLY A 99 16.63 6.03 -1.44
N CYS A 100 16.09 5.81 -2.64
CA CYS A 100 14.68 6.02 -2.94
C CYS A 100 13.84 4.77 -2.68
N VAL A 101 12.52 4.97 -2.69
CA VAL A 101 11.55 3.89 -2.79
C VAL A 101 10.89 3.98 -4.15
N THR A 102 10.60 2.82 -4.74
CA THR A 102 9.89 2.66 -6.00
C THR A 102 8.63 1.85 -5.74
N ALA A 103 7.50 2.29 -6.29
CA ALA A 103 6.32 1.45 -6.46
C ALA A 103 6.23 1.05 -7.93
N THR A 104 5.83 -0.18 -8.24
CA THR A 104 5.67 -0.66 -9.63
C THR A 104 4.35 -1.42 -9.81
N LEU A 105 3.60 -1.07 -10.86
CA LEU A 105 2.38 -1.75 -11.30
C LEU A 105 2.68 -2.76 -12.40
N CYS A 106 2.37 -4.02 -12.14
CA CYS A 106 2.42 -5.12 -13.08
C CYS A 106 1.00 -5.53 -13.55
N PRO A 107 0.84 -5.93 -14.82
CA PRO A 107 1.88 -6.11 -15.84
C PRO A 107 2.23 -4.84 -16.63
N ALA A 108 1.67 -3.68 -16.27
CA ALA A 108 1.83 -2.44 -17.03
C ALA A 108 3.27 -1.91 -17.09
N GLY A 109 4.13 -2.30 -16.15
CA GLY A 109 5.53 -1.82 -16.08
C GLY A 109 5.64 -0.34 -15.72
N ILE A 110 4.62 0.20 -15.04
CA ILE A 110 4.58 1.62 -14.64
C ILE A 110 5.18 1.72 -13.25
N SER A 111 6.18 2.58 -13.08
CA SER A 111 6.83 2.82 -11.79
C SER A 111 6.68 4.27 -11.33
N PHE A 112 6.54 4.46 -10.02
CA PHE A 112 6.64 5.75 -9.36
C PHE A 112 7.77 5.67 -8.34
N THR A 113 8.80 6.49 -8.52
CA THR A 113 9.99 6.50 -7.68
C THR A 113 10.12 7.85 -7.00
N GLY A 114 10.45 7.84 -5.71
CA GLY A 114 10.68 9.07 -4.96
C GLY A 114 11.34 8.83 -3.62
N THR A 115 11.64 9.93 -2.94
CA THR A 115 12.03 9.89 -1.53
C THR A 115 10.75 9.78 -0.69
N PRO A 116 10.65 8.81 0.22
CA PRO A 116 9.55 8.73 1.18
C PRO A 116 9.38 10.03 1.98
N ARG A 117 8.13 10.39 2.27
CA ARG A 117 7.77 11.58 3.03
C ARG A 117 6.73 11.23 4.09
N LEU A 118 6.78 11.94 5.21
CA LEU A 118 5.85 11.73 6.32
C LEU A 118 4.47 12.30 6.01
N ASP A 119 4.42 13.51 5.46
CA ASP A 119 3.19 14.28 5.37
C ASP A 119 2.78 14.54 3.92
N ALA A 120 1.55 14.18 3.60
CA ALA A 120 0.87 14.60 2.37
C ALA A 120 0.27 16.00 2.56
N PRO A 121 -0.03 16.74 1.47
CA PRO A 121 -0.94 17.87 1.53
C PRO A 121 -2.22 17.46 2.24
N GLN A 122 -2.66 18.24 3.23
CA GLN A 122 -3.84 17.90 4.03
C GLN A 122 -5.08 18.57 3.47
N TRP A 123 -6.22 17.91 3.63
CA TRP A 123 -7.52 18.48 3.30
C TRP A 123 -8.04 19.31 4.47
N ASP A 124 -8.45 20.54 4.20
CA ASP A 124 -8.80 21.52 5.24
C ASP A 124 -10.28 21.45 5.68
N ASP A 125 -11.14 20.73 4.96
CA ASP A 125 -12.56 20.61 5.30
C ASP A 125 -12.87 19.34 6.12
N GLU A 126 -13.94 19.40 6.92
CA GLU A 126 -14.41 18.24 7.69
C GLU A 126 -14.99 17.11 6.82
N MET A 127 -15.39 17.44 5.60
CA MET A 127 -15.98 16.52 4.62
C MET A 127 -15.05 16.41 3.42
N PRO A 128 -15.00 15.24 2.76
CA PRO A 128 -14.21 15.08 1.55
C PRO A 128 -14.70 16.00 0.45
N GLY A 129 -13.83 16.23 -0.53
CA GLY A 129 -14.19 16.82 -1.81
C GLY A 129 -15.20 15.96 -2.58
N ARG A 130 -15.39 16.29 -3.86
CA ARG A 130 -16.36 15.58 -4.71
C ARG A 130 -15.89 14.16 -5.04
N HIS A 131 -14.60 13.90 -4.91
CA HIS A 131 -13.98 12.62 -5.22
C HIS A 131 -13.12 12.15 -4.06
N VAL A 132 -13.21 10.85 -3.76
CA VAL A 132 -12.31 10.14 -2.85
C VAL A 132 -11.52 9.12 -3.65
N TYR A 133 -10.24 8.98 -3.34
CA TYR A 133 -9.32 8.11 -4.04
C TYR A 133 -8.70 7.10 -3.08
N VAL A 134 -8.67 5.85 -3.53
CA VAL A 134 -7.91 4.78 -2.90
C VAL A 134 -6.70 4.51 -3.77
N ALA A 135 -5.50 4.72 -3.22
CA ALA A 135 -4.26 4.44 -3.92
C ALA A 135 -4.01 2.94 -4.07
N ASP A 136 -3.12 2.58 -4.99
CA ASP A 136 -2.63 1.22 -5.12
C ASP A 136 -1.83 0.82 -3.86
N PRO A 137 -1.97 -0.42 -3.38
CA PRO A 137 -1.25 -0.91 -2.20
C PRO A 137 0.27 -0.77 -2.26
N ALA A 138 0.91 -0.72 -3.43
CA ALA A 138 2.35 -0.45 -3.54
C ALA A 138 2.72 0.97 -3.11
N LEU A 139 1.87 1.97 -3.39
CA LEU A 139 2.06 3.33 -2.85
C LEU A 139 1.76 3.37 -1.36
N GLU A 140 0.66 2.75 -0.91
CA GLU A 140 0.29 2.76 0.52
C GLU A 140 1.34 2.05 1.39
N ARG A 141 1.84 0.89 0.95
CA ARG A 141 2.82 0.10 1.72
C ARG A 141 4.25 0.64 1.65
N SER A 142 4.57 1.53 0.70
CA SER A 142 5.92 2.06 0.44
C SER A 142 6.60 2.79 1.61
N ALA A 143 6.07 2.67 2.81
CA ALA A 143 6.71 3.05 4.04
C ALA A 143 8.08 2.38 4.21
N ALA A 144 9.13 3.21 4.18
CA ALA A 144 10.49 2.79 4.46
C ALA A 144 10.63 2.66 5.99
N SER A 145 10.52 1.45 6.54
CA SER A 145 10.66 1.17 7.99
C SER A 145 9.66 1.91 8.92
N HIS A 146 9.54 1.41 10.16
CA HIS A 146 8.57 1.90 11.15
C HIS A 146 8.71 3.40 11.48
N ASP A 147 7.56 4.01 11.78
CA ASP A 147 7.23 5.31 12.39
C ASP A 147 7.90 6.62 11.91
N GLU A 148 9.07 6.63 11.28
CA GLU A 148 9.79 7.89 11.00
C GLU A 148 10.16 8.16 9.52
N ALA A 149 10.18 7.16 8.64
CA ALA A 149 10.65 7.40 7.27
C ALA A 149 9.55 7.69 6.23
N GLY A 150 8.29 7.76 6.64
CA GLY A 150 7.20 8.14 5.73
C GLY A 150 6.98 7.16 4.58
N SER A 151 6.16 7.52 3.58
CA SER A 151 5.83 6.68 2.42
C SER A 151 5.90 7.47 1.09
N LEU A 152 5.74 6.81 -0.05
CA LEU A 152 5.59 7.47 -1.36
C LEU A 152 4.23 8.11 -1.56
N LEU A 153 3.20 7.72 -0.79
CA LEU A 153 1.85 8.22 -0.98
C LEU A 153 1.78 9.76 -0.88
N PRO A 154 2.42 10.42 0.11
CA PRO A 154 2.53 11.87 0.14
C PRO A 154 3.16 12.52 -1.10
N ALA A 155 4.30 12.01 -1.55
CA ALA A 155 4.98 12.54 -2.74
C ALA A 155 4.11 12.36 -4.00
N PHE A 156 3.42 11.23 -4.09
CA PHE A 156 2.46 10.97 -5.16
C PHE A 156 1.25 11.90 -5.10
N ALA A 157 0.67 12.11 -3.91
CA ALA A 157 -0.47 13.00 -3.72
C ALA A 157 -0.14 14.44 -4.15
N GLU A 158 1.01 14.97 -3.72
CA GLU A 158 1.48 16.29 -4.15
C GLU A 158 1.66 16.38 -5.66
N SER A 159 2.23 15.35 -6.30
CA SER A 159 2.44 15.35 -7.76
C SER A 159 1.14 15.44 -8.58
N LEU A 160 -0.01 15.10 -7.98
CA LEU A 160 -1.32 15.14 -8.61
C LEU A 160 -2.26 16.19 -7.99
N ASN A 161 -1.75 17.09 -7.13
CA ASN A 161 -2.56 18.05 -6.37
C ASN A 161 -3.72 17.39 -5.61
N LEU A 162 -3.50 16.19 -5.09
CA LEU A 162 -4.43 15.49 -4.21
C LEU A 162 -4.05 15.77 -2.76
N CYS A 163 -5.07 15.83 -1.90
CA CYS A 163 -4.87 15.97 -0.46
C CYS A 163 -5.30 14.70 0.27
N GLU A 164 -4.65 14.39 1.39
CA GLU A 164 -5.09 13.36 2.30
C GLU A 164 -6.20 13.89 3.23
N MET A 165 -7.23 13.07 3.46
CA MET A 165 -8.37 13.45 4.32
C MET A 165 -8.02 13.61 5.79
N HIS A 166 -6.99 12.91 6.25
CA HIS A 166 -6.47 12.96 7.61
C HIS A 166 -5.09 12.29 7.61
N PRO A 167 -4.13 12.77 8.41
CA PRO A 167 -2.80 12.17 8.44
C PRO A 167 -2.85 10.65 8.68
N GLY A 168 -2.21 9.90 7.79
CA GLY A 168 -2.06 8.44 7.87
C GLY A 168 -3.31 7.62 7.52
N LEU A 169 -4.41 8.25 7.09
CA LEU A 169 -5.63 7.54 6.73
C LEU A 169 -5.49 6.77 5.40
N GLY A 170 -4.61 7.22 4.51
CA GLY A 170 -4.39 6.63 3.20
C GLY A 170 -5.60 6.77 2.27
N LEU A 171 -6.38 7.84 2.42
CA LEU A 171 -7.49 8.20 1.54
C LEU A 171 -7.27 9.62 1.06
N LEU A 172 -7.14 9.77 -0.26
CA LEU A 172 -6.95 11.07 -0.89
C LEU A 172 -8.28 11.64 -1.36
N THR A 173 -8.36 12.95 -1.56
CA THR A 173 -9.56 13.64 -2.04
C THR A 173 -9.21 14.85 -2.90
N SER A 174 -10.18 15.27 -3.71
CA SER A 174 -10.15 16.53 -4.47
C SER A 174 -11.57 16.95 -4.86
N HIS A 175 -11.71 18.21 -5.29
CA HIS A 175 -12.92 18.67 -5.98
C HIS A 175 -12.92 18.33 -7.47
N ASP A 176 -11.75 18.37 -8.10
CA ASP A 176 -11.58 18.09 -9.54
C ASP A 176 -11.25 16.62 -9.79
N VAL A 177 -11.64 16.11 -10.96
CA VAL A 177 -11.36 14.73 -11.35
C VAL A 177 -9.88 14.56 -11.68
N VAL A 178 -9.20 13.69 -10.93
CA VAL A 178 -7.87 13.18 -11.24
C VAL A 178 -7.97 11.73 -11.70
N GLU A 179 -7.37 11.41 -12.85
CA GLU A 179 -7.28 10.06 -13.40
C GLU A 179 -5.82 9.58 -13.36
N SER A 180 -5.60 8.37 -12.85
CA SER A 180 -4.28 7.75 -12.80
C SER A 180 -4.40 6.24 -12.58
N PRO A 181 -3.54 5.41 -13.20
CA PRO A 181 -3.55 3.95 -12.97
C PRO A 181 -3.24 3.57 -11.52
N TRP A 182 -2.68 4.52 -10.74
CA TRP A 182 -2.30 4.34 -9.34
C TRP A 182 -3.45 4.56 -8.35
N ILE A 183 -4.59 5.10 -8.78
CA ILE A 183 -5.70 5.44 -7.89
C ILE A 183 -7.02 4.93 -8.45
N ARG A 184 -7.91 4.54 -7.53
CA ARG A 184 -9.31 4.25 -7.84
C ARG A 184 -10.17 5.38 -7.32
N ARG A 185 -10.93 6.01 -8.21
CA ARG A 185 -11.84 7.11 -7.90
C ARG A 185 -13.20 6.62 -7.43
N PHE A 186 -13.74 7.29 -6.43
CA PHE A 186 -15.07 7.13 -5.88
C PHE A 186 -15.74 8.50 -5.83
N ASP A 187 -16.91 8.63 -6.44
CA ASP A 187 -17.63 9.89 -6.51
C ASP A 187 -18.51 10.03 -5.28
N VAL A 188 -18.34 11.12 -4.53
CA VAL A 188 -19.03 11.35 -3.26
C VAL A 188 -20.47 11.78 -3.52
N CYS A 189 -21.43 10.95 -3.09
CA CYS A 189 -22.85 11.27 -3.14
C CYS A 189 -23.32 11.97 -1.86
N ALA A 190 -22.79 11.55 -0.71
CA ALA A 190 -23.10 12.16 0.58
C ALA A 190 -21.97 11.92 1.59
N ALA A 191 -21.76 12.89 2.47
CA ALA A 191 -20.84 12.77 3.61
C ALA A 191 -21.58 13.15 4.91
N MET A 192 -21.43 12.33 5.96
CA MET A 192 -22.13 12.54 7.22
C MET A 192 -21.40 11.88 8.40
N ALA A 193 -21.76 12.28 9.63
CA ALA A 193 -21.36 11.53 10.81
C ALA A 193 -21.87 10.08 10.75
N TRP A 194 -21.04 9.12 11.17
CA TRP A 194 -21.41 7.72 11.19
C TRP A 194 -22.52 7.47 12.21
N LYS A 195 -23.74 7.37 11.71
CA LYS A 195 -24.94 6.99 12.47
C LYS A 195 -25.72 6.01 11.61
N ASP A 196 -25.75 4.77 12.06
CA ASP A 196 -26.42 3.64 11.42
C ASP A 196 -27.81 3.98 10.84
N LYS A 197 -28.72 4.52 11.66
CA LYS A 197 -30.08 4.90 11.20
C LYS A 197 -30.05 5.95 10.07
N ARG A 198 -29.11 6.91 10.13
CA ARG A 198 -29.00 8.00 9.16
C ARG A 198 -28.47 7.49 7.82
N VAL A 199 -27.42 6.67 7.85
CA VAL A 199 -26.85 6.07 6.64
C VAL A 199 -27.84 5.14 5.96
N ARG A 200 -28.55 4.29 6.73
CA ARG A 200 -29.59 3.41 6.18
C ARG A 200 -30.78 4.17 5.61
N ALA A 201 -31.19 5.29 6.22
CA ALA A 201 -32.24 6.13 5.66
C ALA A 201 -31.80 6.69 4.31
N TRP A 202 -30.62 7.30 4.25
CA TRP A 202 -30.09 7.84 2.99
C TRP A 202 -30.01 6.77 1.89
N LEU A 203 -29.42 5.60 2.18
CA LEU A 203 -29.29 4.51 1.20
C LEU A 203 -30.66 4.03 0.68
N ARG A 204 -31.65 3.91 1.56
CA ARG A 204 -33.02 3.53 1.17
C ARG A 204 -33.67 4.57 0.28
N ASP A 205 -33.51 5.84 0.60
CA ASP A 205 -34.10 6.95 -0.14
C ASP A 205 -33.44 7.14 -1.53
N HIS A 206 -32.30 6.48 -1.78
CA HIS A 206 -31.52 6.57 -3.02
C HIS A 206 -31.35 5.21 -3.73
N ASP A 207 -32.34 4.32 -3.58
CA ASP A 207 -32.44 3.03 -4.28
C ASP A 207 -31.18 2.14 -4.14
N ALA A 208 -30.57 2.11 -2.95
CA ALA A 208 -29.41 1.27 -2.72
C ALA A 208 -29.73 -0.22 -2.90
N GLY A 209 -28.97 -0.87 -3.77
CA GLY A 209 -28.87 -2.32 -3.90
C GLY A 209 -27.68 -2.83 -3.11
N GLU A 210 -26.67 -3.33 -3.82
CA GLU A 210 -25.42 -3.81 -3.22
C GLU A 210 -24.65 -2.66 -2.53
N VAL A 211 -24.25 -2.87 -1.27
CA VAL A 211 -23.41 -1.92 -0.54
C VAL A 211 -22.10 -2.58 -0.13
N THR A 212 -21.00 -2.08 -0.67
CA THR A 212 -19.65 -2.46 -0.25
C THR A 212 -19.13 -1.53 0.84
N ILE A 213 -18.59 -2.07 1.92
CA ILE A 213 -17.96 -1.28 2.98
C ILE A 213 -16.45 -1.19 2.80
N LYS A 214 -15.93 0.04 2.84
CA LYS A 214 -14.50 0.32 2.97
C LYS A 214 -14.25 0.94 4.34
N THR A 215 -13.26 0.43 5.05
CA THR A 215 -12.88 0.94 6.37
C THR A 215 -11.37 0.98 6.51
N ARG A 216 -10.90 1.80 7.46
CA ARG A 216 -9.51 1.87 7.92
C ARG A 216 -9.48 1.54 9.41
N ASP A 217 -8.38 0.96 9.89
CA ASP A 217 -8.15 0.63 11.30
C ASP A 217 -9.28 -0.15 12.00
N ARG A 218 -10.01 -0.98 11.23
CA ARG A 218 -11.12 -1.81 11.73
C ARG A 218 -12.16 -1.01 12.51
N VAL A 219 -12.48 0.21 12.06
CA VAL A 219 -13.52 1.08 12.69
C VAL A 219 -14.86 0.35 12.80
N VAL A 220 -15.14 -0.54 11.84
CA VAL A 220 -16.26 -1.47 11.78
C VAL A 220 -15.82 -2.78 11.11
N ASP A 221 -16.64 -3.83 11.22
CA ASP A 221 -16.52 -5.05 10.44
C ASP A 221 -17.15 -4.85 9.04
N PRO A 222 -16.37 -4.90 7.94
CA PRO A 222 -16.89 -4.65 6.60
C PRO A 222 -17.98 -5.63 6.16
N ASP A 223 -17.86 -6.91 6.50
CA ASP A 223 -18.79 -7.94 6.02
C ASP A 223 -20.14 -7.80 6.73
N VAL A 224 -20.12 -7.62 8.05
CA VAL A 224 -21.32 -7.37 8.86
C VAL A 224 -22.06 -6.12 8.38
N TRP A 225 -21.34 -5.03 8.11
CA TRP A 225 -21.97 -3.77 7.69
C TRP A 225 -22.37 -3.76 6.22
N SER A 226 -21.66 -4.47 5.34
CA SER A 226 -22.07 -4.63 3.94
C SER A 226 -23.42 -5.36 3.88
N MET A 227 -23.55 -6.48 4.60
CA MET A 227 -24.82 -7.22 4.72
C MET A 227 -25.95 -6.37 5.32
N ARG A 228 -25.65 -5.57 6.35
CA ARG A 228 -26.65 -4.76 7.06
C ARG A 228 -27.11 -3.53 6.28
N LEU A 229 -26.25 -2.96 5.44
CA LEU A 229 -26.53 -1.74 4.67
C LEU A 229 -27.00 -2.02 3.25
N THR A 230 -26.76 -3.22 2.72
CA THR A 230 -27.31 -3.68 1.44
C THR A 230 -28.83 -3.60 1.47
N GLY A 231 -29.39 -2.97 0.45
CA GLY A 231 -30.82 -2.81 0.25
C GLY A 231 -31.35 -3.74 -0.84
N THR A 232 -32.58 -3.48 -1.26
CA THR A 232 -33.28 -4.22 -2.33
C THR A 232 -33.36 -3.43 -3.64
N GLY A 233 -32.74 -2.25 -3.68
CA GLY A 233 -32.71 -1.39 -4.86
C GLY A 233 -31.73 -1.87 -5.92
N GLN A 234 -31.49 -1.05 -6.94
CA GLN A 234 -30.64 -1.40 -8.08
C GLN A 234 -29.30 -0.65 -8.09
N THR A 235 -29.15 0.40 -7.28
CA THR A 235 -27.96 1.25 -7.33
C THR A 235 -26.86 0.74 -6.40
N PRO A 236 -25.69 0.32 -6.91
CA PRO A 236 -24.59 -0.10 -6.06
C PRO A 236 -23.89 1.10 -5.42
N TYR A 237 -23.59 1.00 -4.13
CA TYR A 237 -22.83 2.03 -3.40
C TYR A 237 -21.60 1.45 -2.71
N VAL A 238 -20.59 2.30 -2.54
CA VAL A 238 -19.45 2.04 -1.67
C VAL A 238 -19.51 3.04 -0.53
N VAL A 239 -19.55 2.54 0.71
CA VAL A 239 -19.59 3.39 1.90
C VAL A 239 -18.26 3.28 2.63
N PHE A 240 -17.54 4.40 2.69
CA PHE A 240 -16.35 4.54 3.51
C PHE A 240 -16.78 4.84 4.94
N ILE A 241 -16.47 3.95 5.88
CA ILE A 241 -16.68 4.17 7.32
C ILE A 241 -15.31 4.28 7.97
N VAL A 242 -14.90 5.50 8.25
CA VAL A 242 -13.55 5.83 8.71
C VAL A 242 -13.57 6.72 9.94
N ARG A 243 -12.40 6.88 10.57
CA ARG A 243 -12.21 7.75 11.70
C ARG A 243 -11.33 8.93 11.28
N LEU A 244 -11.80 10.15 11.52
CA LEU A 244 -11.03 11.39 11.41
C LEU A 244 -10.78 11.90 12.84
N GLY A 245 -9.55 11.77 13.33
CA GLY A 245 -9.22 12.00 14.73
C GLY A 245 -10.04 11.11 15.67
N VAL A 246 -10.98 11.68 16.42
CA VAL A 246 -11.89 10.94 17.30
C VAL A 246 -13.26 10.63 16.69
N ARG A 247 -13.59 11.28 15.57
CA ARG A 247 -14.94 11.23 14.97
C ARG A 247 -15.04 10.08 13.97
N LYS A 248 -16.12 9.30 14.05
CA LYS A 248 -16.47 8.33 13.00
C LYS A 248 -17.35 9.02 11.96
N VAL A 249 -16.99 8.91 10.70
CA VAL A 249 -17.72 9.49 9.55
C VAL A 249 -18.08 8.39 8.56
N ALA A 250 -19.09 8.68 7.75
CA ALA A 250 -19.47 7.86 6.61
C ALA A 250 -19.56 8.71 5.35
N TRP A 251 -18.87 8.25 4.31
CA TRP A 251 -18.95 8.82 2.96
C TRP A 251 -19.58 7.78 2.05
N ILE A 252 -20.74 8.13 1.51
CA ILE A 252 -21.49 7.30 0.57
C ILE A 252 -21.06 7.72 -0.82
N THR A 253 -20.57 6.75 -1.59
CA THR A 253 -19.94 6.99 -2.87
C THR A 253 -20.41 6.00 -3.92
N THR A 254 -20.28 6.35 -5.19
CA THR A 254 -20.33 5.39 -6.29
C THR A 254 -18.91 5.15 -6.80
N ARG A 255 -18.66 3.93 -7.32
CA ARG A 255 -17.38 3.65 -7.97
C ARG A 255 -17.43 4.24 -9.38
N ALA A 256 -16.43 5.06 -9.72
CA ALA A 256 -16.28 5.52 -11.09
C ALA A 256 -16.05 4.32 -12.02
N ALA A 257 -16.66 4.35 -13.21
CA ALA A 257 -16.33 3.38 -14.24
C ALA A 257 -14.83 3.49 -14.57
N THR A 258 -14.13 2.36 -14.59
CA THR A 258 -12.75 2.32 -15.10
C THR A 258 -12.82 2.66 -16.58
N ALA A 259 -12.19 3.75 -17.01
CA ALA A 259 -12.07 4.12 -18.43
C ALA A 259 -11.22 3.10 -19.20
#